data_AF-Q1W1Z0-F1
#
_entry.id   AF-Q1W1Z0-F1
#
_cell.length_a   1.000
_cell.length_b   1.000
_cell.length_c   1.000
_cell.angle_alpha   90.00
_cell.angle_beta   90.00
_cell.angle_gamma   90.00
#
_symmetry.space_group_name_H-M   'P 1'
#
loop_
_entity.id
_entity.type
_entity.pdbx_description
1 polymer ?
#
loop_
_entity_poly.entity_id
_entity_poly.type
_entity_poly.pdbx_seq_one_letter_code
_entity_poly.pdbx_strand_id
1 'polypeptide(L)'
;LNLFRVVAGVLHLGNIDFEEAGSTSGGCVLKKTCGQSLQFCAELLGLDEEDLRVSLTSRVMLTTAGGTKGTVIKVPLKVEQASSARDALAKAIYSRLFDHVVTRINQCFPFDSSAHFIGVLDIAGFEYFEHNSFEQFCINYCNEKLQQFFNERILKEEQELYQKEGLGVNEVHYVDNQDCI
;
A
#
# COMPACT_ATOMS: atom_id res chain seq x y z
N LEU A 1 13.76 -14.18 -9.16
CA LEU A 1 12.58 -14.22 -8.26
C LEU A 1 11.50 -15.02 -8.96
N ASN A 2 10.92 -16.02 -8.29
CA ASN A 2 9.86 -16.83 -8.87
C ASN A 2 8.53 -16.26 -8.35
N LEU A 3 7.68 -15.72 -9.23
CA LEU A 3 6.47 -14.95 -8.85
C LEU A 3 5.57 -15.76 -7.91
N PHE A 4 5.38 -17.04 -8.21
CA PHE A 4 4.59 -17.95 -7.37
C PHE A 4 5.20 -18.19 -5.99
N ARG A 5 6.54 -18.18 -5.85
CA ARG A 5 7.17 -18.32 -4.53
C ARG A 5 6.85 -17.13 -3.63
N VAL A 6 6.87 -15.91 -4.18
CA VAL A 6 6.55 -14.69 -3.42
C VAL A 6 5.08 -14.70 -3.01
N VAL A 7 4.17 -15.02 -3.93
CA VAL A 7 2.73 -15.11 -3.63
C VAL A 7 2.46 -16.17 -2.55
N ALA A 8 3.02 -17.38 -2.69
CA ALA A 8 2.88 -18.42 -1.68
C ALA A 8 3.47 -17.99 -0.32
N GLY A 9 4.60 -17.27 -0.32
CA GLY A 9 5.19 -16.71 0.89
C GLY A 9 4.24 -15.74 1.62
N VAL A 10 3.58 -14.85 0.87
CA VAL A 10 2.56 -13.93 1.42
C VAL A 10 1.35 -14.68 2.00
N LEU A 11 0.89 -15.76 1.33
CA LEU A 11 -0.20 -16.59 1.84
C LEU A 11 0.17 -17.28 3.15
N HIS A 12 1.37 -17.86 3.25
CA HIS A 12 1.85 -18.48 4.48
C HIS A 12 2.06 -17.45 5.60
N LEU A 13 2.56 -16.25 5.26
CA LEU A 13 2.67 -15.13 6.21
C LEU A 13 1.32 -14.77 6.83
N GLY A 14 0.26 -14.70 6.02
CA GLY A 14 -1.11 -14.42 6.48
C GLY A 14 -1.68 -15.46 7.45
N ASN A 15 -1.19 -16.70 7.42
CA ASN A 15 -1.59 -17.79 8.32
C ASN A 15 -0.85 -17.77 9.68
N ILE A 16 0.11 -16.87 9.88
CA ILE A 16 0.82 -16.71 11.16
C ILE A 16 -0.03 -15.86 12.09
N ASP A 17 -0.28 -16.36 13.30
CA ASP A 17 -1.13 -15.72 14.29
C ASP A 17 -0.44 -15.68 15.66
N PHE A 18 -0.87 -14.76 16.51
CA PHE A 18 -0.19 -14.41 17.76
C PHE A 18 -1.09 -14.63 18.98
N GLU A 19 -0.48 -14.95 20.12
CA GLU A 19 -1.11 -15.04 21.43
C GLU A 19 -0.31 -14.26 22.48
N GLU A 20 -0.94 -13.89 23.58
CA GLU A 20 -0.25 -13.18 24.66
C GLU A 20 0.86 -14.05 25.26
N ALA A 21 2.02 -13.45 25.50
CA ALA A 21 3.08 -14.13 26.21
C ALA A 21 2.65 -14.30 27.68
N GLY A 22 2.49 -15.54 28.15
CA GLY A 22 2.14 -15.85 29.55
C GLY A 22 3.21 -15.50 30.60
N SER A 23 4.21 -14.70 30.22
CA SER A 23 5.35 -14.28 31.05
C SER A 23 5.19 -12.85 31.58
N THR A 24 5.81 -12.57 32.72
CA THR A 24 5.80 -11.25 33.40
C THR A 24 6.39 -10.09 32.58
N SER A 25 7.17 -10.37 31.53
CA SER A 25 7.76 -9.35 30.66
C SER A 25 6.78 -8.74 29.65
N GLY A 26 5.56 -9.27 29.54
CA GLY A 26 4.58 -8.85 28.54
C GLY A 26 5.00 -9.16 27.10
N GLY A 27 4.10 -8.86 26.16
CA GLY A 27 4.31 -9.07 24.72
C GLY A 27 3.47 -10.18 24.13
N CYS A 28 3.85 -10.66 22.95
CA CYS A 28 3.18 -11.75 22.25
C CYS A 28 4.17 -12.81 21.77
N VAL A 29 3.66 -14.00 21.53
CA VAL A 29 4.36 -15.12 20.90
C VAL A 29 3.51 -15.65 19.74
N LEU A 30 4.13 -16.37 18.81
CA LEU A 30 3.39 -17.06 17.76
C LEU A 30 2.61 -18.22 18.37
N LYS A 31 1.37 -18.43 17.91
CA LYS A 31 0.60 -19.62 18.27
C LYS A 31 1.33 -20.89 17.83
N LYS A 32 1.24 -21.95 18.64
CA LYS A 32 1.90 -23.25 18.34
C LYS A 32 1.47 -23.86 17.02
N THR A 33 0.23 -23.59 16.57
CA THR A 33 -0.32 -24.06 15.30
C THR A 33 0.35 -23.43 14.07
N CYS A 34 1.07 -22.32 14.23
CA CYS A 34 1.66 -21.56 13.13
C CYS A 34 3.08 -21.99 12.76
N GLY A 35 3.67 -22.98 13.44
CA GLY A 35 5.06 -23.41 13.21
C GLY A 35 5.34 -23.76 11.75
N GLN A 36 4.45 -24.54 11.12
CA GLN A 36 4.61 -24.93 9.72
C GLN A 36 4.45 -23.75 8.75
N SER A 37 3.51 -22.83 9.02
CA SER A 37 3.33 -21.61 8.21
C SER A 37 4.55 -20.69 8.29
N LEU A 38 5.15 -20.55 9.48
CA LEU A 38 6.38 -19.77 9.66
C LEU A 38 7.54 -20.38 8.87
N GLN A 39 7.74 -21.69 8.99
CA GLN A 39 8.80 -22.41 8.29
C GLN A 39 8.70 -22.23 6.76
N PHE A 40 7.52 -22.48 6.19
CA PHE A 40 7.30 -22.30 4.75
C PHE A 40 7.42 -20.83 4.32
N CYS A 41 6.92 -19.89 5.13
CA CYS A 41 7.09 -18.46 4.87
C CYS A 41 8.58 -18.08 4.80
N ALA A 42 9.37 -18.52 5.77
CA ALA A 42 10.81 -18.25 5.83
C ALA A 42 11.54 -18.84 4.61
N GLU A 43 11.29 -20.10 4.26
CA GLU A 43 11.90 -20.76 3.10
C GLU A 43 11.52 -20.09 1.76
N LEU A 44 10.26 -19.72 1.60
CA LEU A 44 9.76 -19.11 0.37
C LEU A 44 10.30 -17.69 0.16
N LEU A 45 10.41 -16.91 1.24
CA LEU A 45 10.93 -15.55 1.23
C LEU A 45 12.46 -15.46 1.38
N GLY A 46 13.14 -16.60 1.65
CA GLY A 46 14.59 -16.66 1.78
C GLY A 46 15.12 -16.02 3.07
N LEU A 47 14.39 -16.22 4.17
CA LEU A 47 14.72 -15.72 5.51
C LEU A 47 15.08 -16.88 6.43
N ASP A 48 15.82 -16.58 7.51
CA ASP A 48 15.96 -17.52 8.63
C ASP A 48 14.65 -17.54 9.45
N GLU A 49 14.24 -18.74 9.89
CA GLU A 49 12.98 -18.92 10.61
C GLU A 49 12.97 -18.19 11.95
N GLU A 50 14.09 -18.22 12.68
CA GLU A 50 14.19 -17.64 14.02
C GLU A 50 14.31 -16.12 13.94
N ASP A 51 15.07 -15.61 12.97
CA ASP A 51 15.11 -14.16 12.70
C ASP A 51 13.72 -13.62 12.31
N LEU A 52 12.96 -14.35 11.49
CA LEU A 52 11.58 -13.99 11.14
C LEU A 52 10.69 -14.00 12.39
N ARG A 53 10.77 -15.05 13.22
CA ARG A 53 10.01 -15.16 14.48
C ARG A 53 10.24 -13.97 15.40
N VAL A 54 11.50 -13.62 15.62
CA VAL A 54 11.90 -12.50 16.48
C VAL A 54 11.45 -11.16 15.88
N SER A 55 11.59 -10.99 14.56
CA SER A 55 11.19 -9.75 13.87
C SER A 55 9.68 -9.52 13.89
N LEU A 56 8.88 -10.58 13.89
CA LEU A 56 7.41 -10.48 13.99
C LEU A 56 6.91 -10.19 15.41
N THR A 57 7.71 -10.49 16.43
CA THR A 57 7.30 -10.41 17.85
C THR A 57 7.98 -9.29 18.63
N SER A 58 9.02 -8.68 18.08
CA SER A 58 9.79 -7.65 18.76
C SER A 58 10.21 -6.54 17.80
N ARG A 59 10.29 -5.32 18.33
CA ARG A 59 10.93 -4.20 17.64
C ARG A 59 12.32 -3.97 18.19
N VAL A 60 13.28 -3.75 17.30
CA VAL A 60 14.65 -3.41 17.65
C VAL A 60 14.75 -1.90 17.91
N MET A 61 15.25 -1.50 19.08
CA MET A 61 15.45 -0.11 19.46
C MET A 61 16.91 0.13 19.87
N LEU A 62 17.44 1.28 19.49
CA LEU A 62 18.75 1.77 19.94
C LEU A 62 18.52 2.72 21.12
N THR A 63 19.04 2.40 22.30
CA THR A 63 19.01 3.33 23.42
C THR A 63 20.20 4.28 23.33
N THR A 64 19.97 5.52 22.92
CA THR A 64 20.94 6.62 22.93
C THR A 64 21.00 7.36 24.28
N ALA A 65 20.24 6.91 25.29
CA ALA A 65 20.20 7.56 26.59
C ALA A 65 21.49 7.27 27.39
N GLY A 66 22.51 8.13 27.24
CA GLY A 66 23.46 8.44 28.32
C GLY A 66 24.94 8.06 28.15
N GLY A 67 25.44 7.63 26.98
CA GLY A 67 26.88 7.39 26.81
C GLY A 67 27.27 6.79 25.45
N THR A 68 28.56 6.90 25.11
CA THR A 68 29.20 6.70 23.79
C THR A 68 29.04 5.31 23.14
N LYS A 69 28.23 4.41 23.70
CA LYS A 69 27.93 3.08 23.15
C LYS A 69 26.44 2.80 23.36
N GLY A 70 25.63 3.05 22.32
CA GLY A 70 24.22 2.66 22.35
C GLY A 70 24.08 1.14 22.34
N THR A 71 23.29 0.59 23.25
CA THR A 71 22.92 -0.83 23.26
C THR A 71 21.68 -1.05 22.39
N VAL A 72 21.72 -2.12 21.60
CA VAL A 72 20.57 -2.61 20.84
C VAL A 72 19.69 -3.43 21.80
N ILE A 73 18.45 -2.99 22.02
CA ILE A 73 17.47 -3.73 22.82
C ILE A 73 16.32 -4.22 21.93
N LYS A 74 15.81 -5.42 22.22
CA LYS A 74 14.60 -5.98 21.59
C LYS A 74 13.43 -5.74 22.54
N VAL A 75 12.44 -4.98 22.08
CA VAL A 75 11.24 -4.66 22.85
C VAL A 75 10.08 -5.52 22.32
N PRO A 76 9.49 -6.41 23.14
CA PRO A 76 8.34 -7.22 22.72
C PRO A 76 7.15 -6.37 22.27
N LEU A 77 6.45 -6.84 21.24
CA LEU A 77 5.22 -6.23 20.71
C LEU A 77 3.99 -6.83 21.38
N LYS A 78 2.91 -6.04 21.50
CA LYS A 78 1.58 -6.57 21.84
C LYS A 78 1.00 -7.34 20.65
N VAL A 79 0.02 -8.22 20.90
CA VAL A 79 -0.66 -9.02 19.86
C VAL A 79 -1.17 -8.15 18.71
N GLU A 80 -1.90 -7.08 18.99
CA GLU A 80 -2.43 -6.15 17.98
C GLU A 80 -1.32 -5.50 17.12
N GLN A 81 -0.19 -5.14 17.75
CA GLN A 81 0.95 -4.56 17.05
C GLN A 81 1.65 -5.57 16.15
N ALA A 82 1.80 -6.82 16.61
CA ALA A 82 2.39 -7.90 15.83
C ALA A 82 1.50 -8.27 14.62
N SER A 83 0.18 -8.37 14.81
CA SER A 83 -0.78 -8.58 13.71
C SER A 83 -0.72 -7.44 12.69
N SER A 84 -0.72 -6.18 13.15
CA SER A 84 -0.60 -5.02 12.28
C SER A 84 0.73 -5.01 11.52
N ALA A 85 1.83 -5.39 12.16
CA ALA A 85 3.16 -5.48 11.54
C ALA A 85 3.24 -6.61 10.50
N ARG A 86 2.66 -7.78 10.77
CA ARG A 86 2.52 -8.89 9.81
C ARG A 86 1.76 -8.43 8.57
N ASP A 87 0.62 -7.76 8.75
CA ASP A 87 -0.21 -7.29 7.64
C ASP A 87 0.48 -6.18 6.84
N ALA A 88 1.19 -5.28 7.52
CA ALA A 88 2.01 -4.26 6.87
C ALA A 88 3.14 -4.89 6.04
N LEU A 89 3.80 -5.92 6.56
CA LEU A 89 4.83 -6.66 5.83
C LEU A 89 4.24 -7.36 4.58
N ALA A 90 3.08 -8.01 4.71
CA ALA A 90 2.39 -8.64 3.59
C ALA A 90 2.04 -7.63 2.50
N LYS A 91 1.46 -6.47 2.88
CA LYS A 91 1.15 -5.36 1.98
C LYS A 91 2.40 -4.83 1.28
N ALA A 92 3.51 -4.67 2.01
CA ALA A 92 4.77 -4.19 1.46
C ALA A 92 5.38 -5.18 0.45
N ILE A 93 5.40 -6.47 0.76
CA ILE A 93 5.92 -7.52 -0.15
C ILE A 93 5.10 -7.55 -1.43
N TYR A 94 3.77 -7.56 -1.32
CA TYR A 94 2.89 -7.62 -2.49
C TYR A 94 3.00 -6.36 -3.35
N SER A 95 3.07 -5.17 -2.73
CA SER A 95 3.31 -3.91 -3.44
C SER A 95 4.60 -3.94 -4.25
N ARG A 96 5.72 -4.43 -3.66
CA ARG A 96 6.99 -4.57 -4.38
C ARG A 96 6.96 -5.61 -5.49
N LEU A 97 6.19 -6.69 -5.31
CA LEU A 97 5.97 -7.68 -6.36
C LEU A 97 5.23 -7.06 -7.56
N PHE A 98 4.18 -6.27 -7.30
CA PHE A 98 3.43 -5.59 -8.34
C PHE A 98 4.31 -4.59 -9.10
N ASP A 99 5.08 -3.76 -8.40
CA ASP A 99 6.07 -2.85 -9.02
C ASP A 99 7.05 -3.61 -9.91
N HIS A 100 7.51 -4.79 -9.47
CA HIS A 100 8.41 -5.63 -10.25
C HIS A 100 7.75 -6.11 -11.54
N VAL A 101 6.49 -6.55 -11.49
CA VAL A 101 5.74 -6.98 -12.67
C VAL A 101 5.62 -5.83 -13.67
N VAL A 102 5.20 -4.65 -13.21
CA VAL A 102 5.09 -3.45 -14.07
C VAL A 102 6.44 -3.09 -14.68
N THR A 103 7.51 -3.11 -13.89
CA THR A 103 8.88 -2.84 -14.36
C THR A 103 9.31 -3.85 -15.43
N ARG A 104 8.99 -5.13 -15.27
CA ARG A 104 9.29 -6.17 -16.27
C ARG A 104 8.52 -5.97 -17.56
N ILE A 105 7.26 -5.57 -17.50
CA ILE A 105 6.46 -5.25 -18.69
C ILE A 105 7.08 -4.06 -19.44
N ASN A 106 7.48 -3.01 -18.72
CA ASN A 106 8.11 -1.83 -19.32
C ASN A 106 9.46 -2.15 -20.00
N GLN A 107 10.19 -3.17 -19.52
CA GLN A 107 11.43 -3.63 -20.17
C GLN A 107 11.21 -4.30 -21.53
N CYS A 108 9.98 -4.70 -21.87
CA CYS A 108 9.67 -5.25 -23.19
C CYS A 108 9.64 -4.17 -24.29
N PHE A 109 9.49 -2.89 -23.90
CA PHE A 109 9.38 -1.75 -24.82
C PHE A 109 10.27 -0.59 -24.36
N PRO A 110 11.60 -0.78 -24.29
CA PRO A 110 12.49 0.26 -23.81
C PRO A 110 12.50 1.45 -24.78
N PHE A 111 12.63 2.66 -24.23
CA PHE A 111 12.83 3.88 -24.98
C PHE A 111 13.89 4.75 -24.29
N ASP A 112 14.70 5.49 -25.05
CA ASP A 112 15.81 6.26 -24.50
C ASP A 112 15.36 7.64 -23.97
N SER A 113 14.53 8.34 -24.73
CA SER A 113 13.99 9.65 -24.32
C SER A 113 12.70 9.99 -25.08
N SER A 114 11.85 10.81 -24.46
CA SER A 114 10.63 11.35 -25.06
C SER A 114 10.48 12.82 -24.69
N ALA A 115 10.22 13.69 -25.66
CA ALA A 115 9.89 15.10 -25.39
C ALA A 115 8.42 15.29 -24.97
N HIS A 116 7.53 14.46 -25.52
CA HIS A 116 6.09 14.49 -25.28
C HIS A 116 5.56 13.05 -25.21
N PHE A 117 4.42 12.85 -24.56
CA PHE A 117 3.72 11.58 -24.51
C PHE A 117 2.21 11.77 -24.66
N ILE A 118 1.54 10.76 -25.19
CA ILE A 118 0.08 10.64 -25.17
C ILE A 118 -0.22 9.39 -24.33
N GLY A 119 -0.94 9.58 -23.24
CA GLY A 119 -1.30 8.53 -22.30
C GLY A 119 -2.79 8.24 -22.32
N VAL A 120 -3.15 6.99 -22.00
CA VAL A 120 -4.53 6.59 -21.72
C VAL A 120 -4.62 6.33 -20.22
N LEU A 121 -5.55 7.01 -19.54
CA LEU A 121 -5.84 6.81 -18.13
C LEU A 121 -7.09 5.92 -18.02
N ASP A 122 -6.96 4.78 -17.34
CA ASP A 122 -8.04 3.86 -17.03
C ASP A 122 -8.07 3.61 -15.51
N ILE A 123 -9.20 3.89 -14.88
CA ILE A 123 -9.41 3.89 -13.43
C ILE A 123 -10.88 3.55 -13.14
N ALA A 124 -11.14 2.88 -12.00
CA ALA A 124 -12.48 2.65 -11.50
C ALA A 124 -13.28 3.96 -11.28
N GLY A 125 -14.51 3.99 -11.78
CA GLY A 125 -15.45 5.08 -11.54
C GLY A 125 -16.07 5.06 -10.14
N PHE A 126 -17.02 5.96 -9.88
CA PHE A 126 -17.77 5.99 -8.63
C PHE A 126 -18.45 4.64 -8.32
N GLU A 127 -18.33 4.18 -7.08
CA GLU A 127 -18.95 2.96 -6.58
C GLU A 127 -19.91 3.27 -5.44
N TYR A 128 -21.09 2.64 -5.45
CA TYR A 128 -22.06 2.74 -4.36
C TYR A 128 -22.80 1.41 -4.19
N PHE A 129 -22.65 0.82 -3.01
CA PHE A 129 -23.33 -0.40 -2.59
C PHE A 129 -24.25 -0.13 -1.40
N GLU A 130 -25.07 -1.12 -1.02
CA GLU A 130 -25.93 -1.04 0.18
C GLU A 130 -25.11 -0.75 1.45
N HIS A 131 -23.91 -1.35 1.53
CA HIS A 131 -22.92 -1.07 2.56
C HIS A 131 -21.56 -0.79 1.93
N ASN A 132 -21.10 0.45 2.05
CA ASN A 132 -19.80 0.87 1.55
C ASN A 132 -18.71 0.59 2.60
N SER A 133 -17.57 0.08 2.14
CA SER A 133 -16.37 -0.16 2.95
C SER A 133 -15.35 0.98 2.80
N PHE A 134 -14.20 0.86 3.47
CA PHE A 134 -13.13 1.85 3.37
C PHE A 134 -12.61 1.97 1.92
N GLU A 135 -12.65 0.87 1.17
CA GLU A 135 -12.24 0.79 -0.22
C GLU A 135 -13.10 1.69 -1.12
N GLN A 136 -14.43 1.65 -0.97
CA GLN A 136 -15.34 2.55 -1.72
C GLN A 136 -15.09 4.02 -1.36
N PHE A 137 -14.78 4.32 -0.10
CA PHE A 137 -14.42 5.68 0.30
C PHE A 137 -13.16 6.17 -0.46
N CYS A 138 -12.10 5.35 -0.52
CA CYS A 138 -10.90 5.68 -1.27
C CYS A 138 -11.17 5.86 -2.78
N ILE A 139 -11.99 4.99 -3.38
CA ILE A 139 -12.37 5.07 -4.80
C ILE A 139 -13.13 6.35 -5.08
N ASN A 140 -14.16 6.65 -4.29
CA ASN A 140 -15.01 7.82 -4.49
C ASN A 140 -14.24 9.13 -4.22
N TYR A 141 -13.36 9.16 -3.21
CA TYR A 141 -12.48 10.30 -2.98
C TYR A 141 -11.53 10.57 -4.15
N CYS A 142 -10.97 9.52 -4.76
CA CYS A 142 -10.15 9.65 -5.95
C CYS A 142 -10.95 10.22 -7.14
N ASN A 143 -12.18 9.74 -7.33
CA ASN A 143 -13.07 10.27 -8.37
C ASN A 143 -13.45 11.73 -8.11
N GLU A 144 -13.69 12.14 -6.86
CA GLU A 144 -13.97 13.53 -6.51
C GLU A 144 -12.81 14.47 -6.90
N LYS A 145 -11.57 14.02 -6.69
CA LYS A 145 -10.36 14.73 -7.13
C LYS A 145 -10.21 14.80 -8.64
N LEU A 146 -10.59 13.73 -9.37
CA LEU A 146 -10.60 13.74 -10.84
C LEU A 146 -11.69 14.69 -11.38
N GLN A 147 -12.85 14.73 -10.74
CA GLN A 147 -13.93 15.65 -11.09
C GLN A 147 -13.50 17.11 -10.89
N GLN A 148 -12.80 17.40 -9.79
CA GLN A 148 -12.20 18.72 -9.56
C GLN A 148 -11.25 19.11 -10.71
N PHE A 149 -10.32 18.22 -11.06
CA PHE A 149 -9.38 18.47 -12.16
C PHE A 149 -10.10 18.71 -13.50
N PHE A 150 -11.13 17.92 -13.81
CA PHE A 150 -11.92 18.07 -15.03
C PHE A 150 -12.61 19.44 -15.10
N ASN A 151 -13.26 19.84 -14.01
CA ASN A 151 -13.95 21.11 -13.91
C ASN A 151 -12.99 22.31 -14.02
N GLU A 152 -11.85 22.26 -13.31
CA GLU A 152 -10.90 23.37 -13.27
C GLU A 152 -10.09 23.56 -14.55
N ARG A 153 -9.78 22.46 -15.25
CA ARG A 153 -8.90 22.48 -16.43
C ARG A 153 -9.67 22.34 -17.72
N ILE A 154 -10.31 21.20 -17.91
CA ILE A 154 -10.90 20.83 -19.20
C ILE A 154 -12.08 21.75 -19.53
N LEU A 155 -13.02 21.90 -18.59
CA LEU A 155 -14.20 22.73 -18.82
C LEU A 155 -13.84 24.20 -19.00
N LYS A 156 -12.86 24.70 -18.24
CA LYS A 156 -12.39 26.09 -18.36
C LYS A 156 -11.71 26.35 -19.71
N GLU A 157 -10.78 25.48 -20.11
CA GLU A 157 -10.08 25.60 -21.40
C GLU A 157 -11.03 25.52 -22.60
N GLU A 158 -12.06 24.66 -22.54
CA GLU A 158 -13.10 24.57 -23.56
C GLU A 158 -13.91 25.87 -23.67
N GLN A 159 -14.30 26.49 -22.55
CA GLN A 159 -15.04 27.75 -22.57
C GLN A 159 -14.19 28.92 -23.11
N GLU A 160 -12.91 28.98 -22.75
CA GLU A 160 -11.96 29.95 -23.31
C GLU A 160 -11.81 29.77 -24.84
N LEU A 161 -11.76 28.53 -25.31
CA LEU A 161 -11.72 28.21 -26.73
C LEU A 161 -13.00 28.65 -27.45
N TYR A 162 -14.19 28.42 -26.88
CA TYR A 162 -15.45 28.85 -27.48
C TYR A 162 -15.55 30.37 -27.63
N GLN A 163 -15.07 31.12 -26.64
CA GLN A 163 -15.00 32.58 -26.73
C GLN A 163 -14.02 33.02 -27.81
N LYS A 164 -12.85 32.39 -27.89
CA LYS A 164 -11.82 32.70 -28.88
C LYS A 164 -12.29 32.44 -30.32
N GLU A 165 -13.02 31.35 -30.53
CA GLU A 165 -13.59 30.98 -31.84
C GLU A 165 -14.90 31.74 -32.17
N GLY A 166 -15.42 32.54 -31.25
CA GLY A 166 -16.60 33.38 -31.48
C GLY A 166 -17.90 32.58 -31.65
N LEU A 167 -18.00 31.40 -31.04
CA LEU A 167 -19.11 30.46 -31.23
C LEU A 167 -20.43 30.92 -30.58
N GLY A 168 -20.40 31.95 -29.73
CA GLY A 168 -21.59 32.53 -29.09
C GLY A 168 -22.30 31.57 -28.12
N VAL A 169 -21.58 30.58 -27.58
CA VAL A 169 -22.11 29.63 -26.61
C VAL A 169 -22.19 30.30 -25.24
N ASN A 170 -23.26 30.01 -24.49
CA ASN A 170 -23.43 30.55 -23.13
C ASN A 170 -22.40 29.93 -22.17
N GLU A 171 -21.96 30.73 -21.18
CA GLU A 171 -21.10 30.27 -20.10
C GLU A 171 -21.78 29.15 -19.31
N VAL A 172 -21.06 28.06 -19.07
CA VAL A 172 -21.57 26.93 -18.28
C VAL A 172 -21.12 27.14 -16.84
N HIS A 173 -22.07 27.47 -15.97
CA HIS A 173 -21.85 27.47 -14.54
C HIS A 173 -21.80 26.03 -14.03
N TYR A 174 -20.66 25.64 -13.46
CA TYR A 174 -20.49 24.38 -12.75
C TYR A 174 -20.39 24.62 -11.25
N VAL A 175 -20.76 23.62 -10.47
CA VAL A 175 -20.63 23.64 -9.02
C VAL A 175 -19.21 23.20 -8.66
N ASP A 176 -18.50 24.04 -7.91
CA ASP A 176 -17.22 23.67 -7.32
C ASP A 176 -17.44 22.63 -6.22
N ASN A 177 -16.64 21.56 -6.23
CA ASN A 177 -16.70 20.46 -5.28
C ASN A 177 -15.61 20.56 -4.19
N GLN A 178 -14.94 21.71 -4.07
CA GLN A 178 -13.89 21.96 -3.08
C GLN A 178 -14.34 21.81 -1.62
N ASP A 179 -15.63 21.96 -1.33
CA ASP A 179 -16.22 21.74 -0.01
C ASP A 179 -16.39 20.26 0.37
N CYS A 180 -16.48 19.38 -0.64
CA CYS A 180 -16.56 17.93 -0.47
C CYS A 180 -15.18 17.28 -0.23
N ILE A 181 -14.11 17.99 -0.62
CA ILE A 181 -12.71 17.54 -0.68
C ILE A 181 -11.93 17.84 0.60
#